data_AF-T1AGY4-F1
#
_entry.id   AF-T1AGY4-F1
#
_cell.length_a   1.000
_cell.length_b   1.000
_cell.length_c   1.000
_cell.angle_alpha   90.00
_cell.angle_beta   90.00
_cell.angle_gamma   90.00
#
_symmetry.space_group_name_H-M   'P 1'
#
loop_
_entity.id
_entity.type
_entity.pdbx_description
1 polymer ?
#
loop_
_entity_poly.entity_id
_entity_poly.type
_entity_poly.pdbx_seq_one_letter_code
_entity_poly.pdbx_strand_id
1 'polypeptide(L)'
;MNIHMKGFVDVYGQYNPTSAGTTDFRAYDYGANSFNVNMAQLKIWRPDDDGVGFVLRADFGPGAYASGQLFAPGYYGALGGHGQTMPYTSFWLEEAYINFLVPHTNKELEVYGGQFQTLANFEVIQPYGNWMVSDGYTFFLGPYTHTGVRLHYAPNATTNLYLGVNNGWNSNF
;
A
#
# COMPACT_ATOMS: atom_id res chain seq x y z
N MET A 1 20.49 5.12 18.22
CA MET A 1 19.73 4.47 17.15
C MET A 1 18.28 4.90 17.31
N ASN A 2 17.76 5.73 16.39
CA ASN A 2 16.41 6.28 16.49
C ASN A 2 15.48 5.42 15.61
N ILE A 3 14.73 4.52 16.25
CA ILE A 3 13.66 3.75 15.62
C ILE A 3 12.35 4.48 15.89
N HIS A 4 11.55 4.63 14.84
CA HIS A 4 10.27 5.32 14.86
C HIS A 4 9.13 4.32 14.61
N MET A 5 7.94 4.69 15.09
CA MET A 5 6.72 3.89 14.93
C MET A 5 5.54 4.82 14.66
N LYS A 6 4.64 4.40 13.76
CA LYS A 6 3.35 5.04 13.52
C LYS A 6 2.32 4.00 13.07
N GLY A 7 1.04 4.33 13.18
CA GLY A 7 -0.03 3.46 12.73
C GLY A 7 -1.37 4.19 12.68
N PHE A 8 -2.39 3.51 12.18
CA PHE A 8 -3.76 4.00 12.16
C PHE A 8 -4.76 2.85 12.20
N VAL A 9 -6.03 3.20 12.45
CA VAL A 9 -7.20 2.35 12.24
C VAL A 9 -8.16 3.14 11.36
N ASP A 10 -8.65 2.51 10.30
CA ASP A 10 -9.59 3.08 9.34
C ASP A 10 -10.97 2.45 9.49
N VAL A 11 -11.98 3.32 9.64
CA VAL A 11 -13.38 2.96 9.85
C VAL A 11 -14.26 3.85 8.99
N TYR A 12 -15.35 3.30 8.47
CA TYR A 12 -16.27 4.03 7.59
C TYR A 12 -17.72 3.56 7.78
N GLY A 13 -18.64 4.38 7.29
CA GLY A 13 -20.03 4.00 7.08
C GLY A 13 -20.39 4.19 5.62
N GLN A 14 -21.09 3.22 5.04
CA GLN A 14 -21.50 3.26 3.64
C GLN A 14 -23.01 3.01 3.55
N TYR A 15 -23.69 3.72 2.65
CA TYR A 15 -25.09 3.50 2.33
C TYR A 15 -25.23 3.24 0.84
N ASN A 16 -25.93 2.16 0.47
CA ASN A 16 -26.24 1.84 -0.91
C ASN A 16 -27.77 1.88 -1.13
N PRO A 17 -28.28 2.86 -1.90
CA PRO A 17 -29.72 3.06 -2.08
C PRO A 17 -30.43 1.94 -2.83
N THR A 18 -29.71 1.02 -3.48
CA THR A 18 -30.32 -0.15 -4.14
C THR A 18 -30.60 -1.30 -3.17
N SER A 19 -30.33 -1.11 -1.86
CA SER A 19 -30.38 -2.15 -0.81
C SER A 19 -29.41 -3.31 -1.02
N ALA A 20 -28.51 -3.22 -2.00
CA ALA A 20 -27.42 -4.18 -2.15
C ALA A 20 -26.46 -4.09 -0.95
N GLY A 21 -25.97 -5.24 -0.47
CA GLY A 21 -25.01 -5.32 0.64
C GLY A 21 -23.59 -4.89 0.29
N THR A 22 -23.32 -4.53 -0.96
CA THR A 22 -22.02 -4.11 -1.48
C THR A 22 -22.18 -2.96 -2.46
N THR A 23 -21.11 -2.21 -2.67
CA THR A 23 -20.97 -1.30 -3.82
C THR A 23 -19.83 -1.83 -4.68
N ASP A 24 -20.13 -2.15 -5.94
CA ASP A 24 -19.15 -2.71 -6.86
C ASP A 24 -18.08 -1.67 -7.23
N PHE A 25 -16.93 -2.18 -7.65
CA PHE A 25 -15.76 -1.42 -8.08
C PHE A 25 -15.16 -0.52 -6.99
N ARG A 26 -15.15 -1.05 -5.76
CA ARG A 26 -14.59 -0.45 -4.54
C ARG A 26 -13.65 -1.49 -3.90
N ALA A 27 -12.39 -1.11 -3.65
CA ALA A 27 -11.37 -2.05 -3.16
C ALA A 27 -11.22 -2.04 -1.63
N TYR A 28 -11.39 -0.89 -0.98
CA TYR A 28 -11.10 -0.69 0.45
C TYR A 28 -12.35 -0.37 1.30
N ASP A 29 -13.52 -0.21 0.69
CA ASP A 29 -14.77 0.12 1.39
C ASP A 29 -15.90 -0.83 0.99
N TYR A 30 -15.88 -2.03 1.60
CA TYR A 30 -16.83 -3.13 1.41
C TYR A 30 -17.92 -3.20 2.49
N GLY A 31 -19.12 -3.68 2.17
CA GLY A 31 -20.20 -3.80 3.15
C GLY A 31 -21.00 -2.51 3.24
N ALA A 32 -21.97 -2.39 2.36
CA ALA A 32 -22.90 -1.27 2.34
C ALA A 32 -24.00 -1.45 3.40
N ASN A 33 -24.61 -0.33 3.77
CA ASN A 33 -25.68 -0.25 4.77
C ASN A 33 -25.22 -0.69 6.17
N SER A 34 -23.93 -0.49 6.48
CA SER A 34 -23.31 -0.80 7.76
C SER A 34 -22.18 0.18 8.10
N PHE A 35 -21.72 0.11 9.34
CA PHE A 35 -20.44 0.67 9.78
C PHE A 35 -19.40 -0.45 9.80
N ASN A 36 -18.21 -0.18 9.28
CA ASN A 36 -17.17 -1.18 9.11
C ASN A 36 -15.81 -0.65 9.52
N VAL A 37 -14.91 -1.59 9.85
CA VAL A 37 -13.47 -1.35 9.94
C VAL A 37 -12.87 -1.82 8.61
N ASN A 38 -12.16 -0.93 7.92
CA ASN A 38 -11.42 -1.30 6.71
C ASN A 38 -10.11 -2.00 7.09
N MET A 39 -9.25 -1.29 7.81
CA MET A 39 -7.88 -1.73 8.04
C MET A 39 -7.29 -1.10 9.29
N ALA A 40 -6.37 -1.81 9.94
CA ALA A 40 -5.40 -1.23 10.85
C ALA A 40 -4.00 -1.42 10.28
N GLN A 41 -3.10 -0.44 10.47
CA GLN A 41 -1.73 -0.51 9.99
C GLN A 41 -0.74 -0.15 11.10
N LEU A 42 0.40 -0.84 11.09
CA LEU A 42 1.57 -0.50 11.89
C LEU A 42 2.80 -0.35 10.97
N LYS A 43 3.51 0.75 11.11
CA LYS A 43 4.80 1.01 10.46
C LYS A 43 5.88 1.22 11.53
N ILE A 44 7.00 0.52 11.38
CA ILE A 44 8.23 0.69 12.14
C ILE A 44 9.33 1.02 11.14
N TRP A 45 10.14 2.05 11.42
CA TRP A 45 11.24 2.40 10.53
C TRP A 45 12.42 3.03 11.26
N ARG A 46 13.57 2.95 10.61
CA ARG A 46 14.76 3.71 10.95
C ARG A 46 15.17 4.53 9.73
N PRO A 47 15.31 5.86 9.84
CA PRO A 47 15.89 6.69 8.78
C PRO A 47 17.34 6.29 8.47
N ASP A 48 17.76 6.53 7.25
CA ASP A 48 19.12 6.30 6.74
C ASP A 48 20.06 7.51 6.94
N ASP A 49 19.76 8.38 7.91
CA ASP A 49 20.54 9.59 8.18
C ASP A 49 22.05 9.32 8.40
N ASP A 50 22.36 8.14 8.97
CA ASP A 50 23.70 7.61 9.23
C ASP A 50 24.17 6.55 8.21
N GLY A 51 23.47 6.45 7.08
CA GLY A 51 23.85 5.67 5.90
C GLY A 51 23.03 4.42 5.65
N VAL A 52 22.30 3.88 6.64
CA VAL A 52 21.45 2.69 6.48
C VAL A 52 20.12 2.83 7.21
N GLY A 53 19.03 2.66 6.48
CA GLY A 53 17.66 2.66 6.98
C GLY A 53 16.96 1.31 6.79
N PHE A 54 15.79 1.19 7.39
CA PHE A 54 14.86 0.11 7.11
C PHE A 54 13.42 0.55 7.33
N VAL A 55 12.49 -0.15 6.67
CA VAL A 55 11.06 -0.02 6.89
C VAL A 55 10.42 -1.41 7.02
N LEU A 56 9.56 -1.55 8.02
CA LEU A 56 8.59 -2.62 8.15
C LEU A 56 7.21 -1.99 8.25
N ARG A 57 6.26 -2.41 7.43
CA ARG A 57 4.87 -1.95 7.46
C ARG A 57 3.93 -3.11 7.26
N ALA A 58 3.02 -3.30 8.21
CA ALA A 58 2.06 -4.39 8.24
C ALA A 58 0.63 -3.87 8.37
N ASP A 59 -0.26 -4.52 7.63
CA ASP A 59 -1.68 -4.23 7.52
C ASP A 59 -2.52 -5.39 8.06
N PHE A 60 -3.65 -5.05 8.65
CA PHE A 60 -4.59 -5.98 9.28
C PHE A 60 -6.03 -5.64 8.90
N GLY A 61 -6.85 -6.66 8.65
CA GLY A 61 -8.28 -6.51 8.33
C GLY A 61 -8.60 -6.58 6.82
N PRO A 62 -9.85 -6.30 6.41
CA PRO A 62 -10.28 -6.35 5.00
C PRO A 62 -9.37 -5.60 4.02
N GLY A 63 -8.89 -4.41 4.36
CA GLY A 63 -7.99 -3.64 3.48
C GLY A 63 -6.64 -4.32 3.25
N ALA A 64 -6.11 -5.03 4.25
CA ALA A 64 -4.87 -5.80 4.10
C ALA A 64 -5.02 -6.90 3.05
N TYR A 65 -6.20 -7.52 3.01
CA TYR A 65 -6.53 -8.47 1.97
C TYR A 65 -6.54 -7.79 0.61
N ALA A 66 -7.22 -6.65 0.47
CA ALA A 66 -7.28 -5.89 -0.79
C ALA A 66 -5.88 -5.52 -1.33
N SER A 67 -4.97 -5.09 -0.45
CA SER A 67 -3.59 -4.77 -0.82
C SER A 67 -2.77 -6.01 -1.23
N GLY A 68 -3.07 -7.16 -0.64
CA GLY A 68 -2.35 -8.42 -0.87
C GLY A 68 -2.72 -9.19 -2.13
N GLN A 69 -3.57 -8.61 -2.96
CA GLN A 69 -4.13 -9.32 -4.11
C GLN A 69 -3.37 -9.02 -5.39
N LEU A 70 -3.03 -10.08 -6.11
CA LEU A 70 -2.94 -10.03 -7.56
C LEU A 70 -4.39 -9.98 -8.06
N PHE A 71 -4.92 -8.78 -8.35
CA PHE A 71 -6.29 -8.64 -8.86
C PHE A 71 -6.40 -9.33 -10.23
N ALA A 72 -6.82 -10.60 -10.21
CA ALA A 72 -7.26 -11.34 -11.38
C ALA A 72 -8.74 -11.01 -11.67
N PRO A 73 -9.18 -10.99 -12.94
CA PRO A 73 -10.58 -10.82 -13.30
C PRO A 73 -11.46 -11.85 -12.55
N GLY A 74 -12.40 -11.38 -11.73
CA GLY A 74 -13.32 -12.21 -10.94
C GLY A 74 -13.21 -12.08 -9.42
N TYR A 75 -12.29 -11.27 -8.91
CA TYR A 75 -12.09 -11.11 -7.48
C TYR A 75 -12.88 -9.92 -6.89
N TYR A 76 -13.44 -10.12 -5.70
CA TYR A 76 -14.33 -9.26 -4.91
C TYR A 76 -14.34 -7.77 -5.32
N GLY A 77 -15.53 -7.28 -5.70
CA GLY A 77 -15.72 -5.89 -6.13
C GLY A 77 -15.27 -5.59 -7.56
N ALA A 78 -14.38 -6.35 -8.19
CA ALA A 78 -13.87 -6.04 -9.54
C ALA A 78 -14.83 -6.41 -10.68
N LEU A 79 -15.89 -7.21 -10.45
CA LEU A 79 -16.89 -7.58 -11.47
C LEU A 79 -18.34 -7.75 -10.95
N GLY A 80 -18.69 -7.26 -9.77
CA GLY A 80 -20.04 -7.47 -9.22
C GLY A 80 -20.39 -8.94 -8.95
N GLY A 81 -19.38 -9.75 -8.63
CA GLY A 81 -19.55 -11.13 -8.17
C GLY A 81 -20.24 -11.15 -6.81
N HIS A 82 -21.54 -11.44 -6.81
CA HIS A 82 -22.34 -11.58 -5.60
C HIS A 82 -21.98 -12.90 -4.88
N GLY A 83 -21.74 -12.85 -3.56
CA GLY A 83 -21.78 -14.04 -2.71
C GLY A 83 -20.48 -14.48 -2.04
N GLN A 84 -19.40 -13.71 -2.16
CA GLN A 84 -18.17 -13.98 -1.39
C GLN A 84 -18.06 -13.00 -0.21
N THR A 85 -17.81 -13.52 1.00
CA THR A 85 -17.67 -12.70 2.23
C THR A 85 -16.23 -12.21 2.36
N MET A 86 -16.03 -10.89 2.56
CA MET A 86 -14.70 -10.35 2.85
C MET A 86 -14.08 -11.04 4.07
N PRO A 87 -12.81 -11.49 4.00
CA PRO A 87 -12.13 -12.01 5.17
C PRO A 87 -11.82 -10.84 6.11
N TYR A 88 -12.65 -10.69 7.15
CA TYR A 88 -12.51 -9.68 8.20
C TYR A 88 -11.19 -9.81 8.99
N THR A 89 -10.55 -10.97 8.92
CA THR A 89 -9.25 -11.25 9.54
C THR A 89 -8.23 -11.58 8.46
N SER A 90 -7.52 -10.55 7.99
CA SER A 90 -6.44 -10.70 7.01
C SER A 90 -5.20 -9.98 7.50
N PHE A 91 -4.05 -10.39 6.99
CA PHE A 91 -2.75 -9.83 7.29
C PHE A 91 -1.98 -9.66 5.98
N TRP A 92 -1.29 -8.54 5.86
CA TRP A 92 -0.39 -8.25 4.74
C TRP A 92 0.83 -7.49 5.22
N LEU A 93 2.03 -7.91 4.82
CA LEU A 93 3.24 -7.13 5.07
C LEU A 93 3.45 -6.23 3.85
N GLU A 94 2.97 -5.00 3.93
CA GLU A 94 3.00 -4.01 2.85
C GLU A 94 4.41 -3.64 2.43
N GLU A 95 5.27 -3.27 3.38
CA GLU A 95 6.65 -2.90 3.11
C GLU A 95 7.59 -3.67 4.02
N ALA A 96 8.66 -4.18 3.43
CA ALA A 96 9.77 -4.81 4.12
C ALA A 96 11.03 -4.59 3.30
N TYR A 97 11.75 -3.51 3.57
CA TYR A 97 12.96 -3.17 2.83
C TYR A 97 14.03 -2.55 3.73
N ILE A 98 15.26 -2.65 3.25
CA ILE A 98 16.39 -1.86 3.72
C ILE A 98 16.75 -0.84 2.65
N ASN A 99 17.33 0.27 3.09
CA ASN A 99 17.82 1.31 2.20
C ASN A 99 19.17 1.82 2.69
N PHE A 100 20.01 2.29 1.78
CA PHE A 100 21.30 2.86 2.13
C PHE A 100 21.74 3.94 1.14
N LEU A 101 22.46 4.93 1.68
CA LEU A 101 23.07 5.99 0.89
C LEU A 101 24.36 5.48 0.25
N VAL A 102 24.52 5.73 -1.05
CA VAL A 102 25.74 5.35 -1.76
C VAL A 102 26.87 6.30 -1.35
N PRO A 103 28.03 5.78 -0.87
CA PRO A 103 29.16 6.62 -0.48
C PRO A 103 29.65 7.51 -1.64
N HIS A 104 30.21 8.67 -1.29
CA HIS A 104 30.79 9.62 -2.25
C HIS A 104 29.79 10.23 -3.26
N THR A 105 28.50 10.24 -2.92
CA THR A 105 27.44 10.85 -3.75
C THR A 105 26.77 12.06 -3.09
N ASN A 106 27.35 12.63 -2.02
CA ASN A 106 26.73 13.72 -1.25
C ASN A 106 25.28 13.44 -0.78
N LYS A 107 24.93 12.16 -0.58
CA LYS A 107 23.57 11.70 -0.26
C LYS A 107 22.55 11.90 -1.38
N GLU A 108 23.01 12.08 -2.62
CA GLU A 108 22.14 12.23 -3.79
C GLU A 108 21.65 10.88 -4.34
N LEU A 109 22.31 9.77 -4.02
CA LEU A 109 21.97 8.44 -4.50
C LEU A 109 21.68 7.48 -3.34
N GLU A 110 20.51 6.87 -3.39
CA GLU A 110 20.02 5.89 -2.42
C GLU A 110 19.60 4.60 -3.12
N VAL A 111 19.86 3.47 -2.47
CA VAL A 111 19.49 2.13 -2.94
C VAL A 111 18.54 1.48 -1.96
N TYR A 112 17.45 0.92 -2.48
CA TYR A 112 16.42 0.20 -1.76
C TYR A 112 16.46 -1.27 -2.18
N GLY A 113 16.36 -2.17 -1.22
CA GLY A 113 16.26 -3.62 -1.45
C GLY A 113 15.20 -4.25 -0.58
N GLY A 114 14.24 -4.94 -1.20
CA GLY A 114 13.13 -5.59 -0.52
C GLY A 114 11.79 -5.29 -1.19
N GLN A 115 10.71 -5.26 -0.41
CA GLN A 115 9.38 -4.89 -0.87
C GLN A 115 9.02 -3.47 -0.45
N PHE A 116 8.61 -2.65 -1.41
CA PHE A 116 8.28 -1.24 -1.23
C PHE A 116 7.01 -0.87 -1.99
N GLN A 117 6.33 0.19 -1.57
CA GLN A 117 5.19 0.71 -2.32
C GLN A 117 5.56 1.05 -3.77
N THR A 118 4.58 0.89 -4.66
CA THR A 118 4.70 1.28 -6.06
C THR A 118 4.94 2.78 -6.22
N LEU A 119 5.61 3.17 -7.31
CA LEU A 119 5.62 4.56 -7.78
C LEU A 119 4.53 4.84 -8.82
N ALA A 120 3.78 3.80 -9.23
CA ALA A 120 2.88 3.84 -10.37
C ALA A 120 1.43 4.24 -10.02
N ASN A 121 1.19 4.84 -8.85
CA ASN A 121 -0.14 5.24 -8.40
C ASN A 121 -0.17 6.72 -7.97
N PHE A 122 -1.31 7.38 -8.19
CA PHE A 122 -1.58 8.71 -7.66
C PHE A 122 -2.15 8.65 -6.24
N GLU A 123 -3.05 7.70 -6.00
CA GLU A 123 -3.60 7.38 -4.68
C GLU A 123 -2.64 6.42 -3.94
N VAL A 124 -2.77 6.35 -2.61
CA VAL A 124 -1.97 5.50 -1.75
C VAL A 124 -2.85 4.57 -0.92
N ILE A 125 -2.27 3.47 -0.41
CA ILE A 125 -3.00 2.48 0.42
C ILE A 125 -3.50 3.10 1.73
N GLN A 126 -2.81 4.13 2.22
CA GLN A 126 -3.16 4.78 3.47
C GLN A 126 -4.20 5.88 3.23
N PRO A 127 -5.41 5.77 3.81
CA PRO A 127 -6.53 6.66 3.49
C PRO A 127 -6.25 8.13 3.85
N TYR A 128 -5.43 8.39 4.88
CA TYR A 128 -5.04 9.75 5.26
C TYR A 128 -4.15 10.45 4.21
N GLY A 129 -3.61 9.73 3.24
CA GLY A 129 -2.83 10.27 2.13
C GLY A 129 -3.69 10.62 0.90
N ASN A 130 -4.97 10.26 0.90
CA ASN A 130 -5.87 10.43 -0.24
C ASN A 130 -6.80 11.64 -0.05
N TRP A 131 -7.29 12.21 -1.15
CA TRP A 131 -8.27 13.30 -1.12
C TRP A 131 -9.70 12.81 -0.96
N MET A 132 -9.96 11.56 -1.37
CA MET A 132 -11.24 10.91 -1.29
C MET A 132 -11.21 9.85 -0.19
N VAL A 133 -12.37 9.62 0.44
CA VAL A 133 -12.52 8.58 1.46
C VAL A 133 -12.40 7.16 0.89
N SER A 134 -12.75 6.99 -0.38
CA SER A 134 -12.67 5.74 -1.11
C SER A 134 -11.80 5.97 -2.34
N ASP A 135 -10.91 5.03 -2.60
CA ASP A 135 -9.98 5.11 -3.71
C ASP A 135 -10.70 4.99 -5.05
N GLY A 136 -10.14 5.64 -6.05
CA GLY A 136 -10.64 5.63 -7.42
C GLY A 136 -10.56 4.24 -8.07
N TYR A 137 -11.38 4.07 -9.11
CA TYR A 137 -11.45 2.82 -9.87
C TYR A 137 -10.09 2.35 -10.40
N THR A 138 -9.23 3.28 -10.81
CA THR A 138 -7.94 2.93 -11.39
C THR A 138 -6.91 2.49 -10.37
N PHE A 139 -7.09 2.82 -9.08
CA PHE A 139 -6.16 2.45 -8.02
C PHE A 139 -6.04 0.92 -7.89
N PHE A 140 -7.15 0.21 -8.05
CA PHE A 140 -7.16 -1.24 -7.90
C PHE A 140 -6.69 -2.02 -9.15
N LEU A 141 -6.43 -1.34 -10.27
CA LEU A 141 -5.96 -1.98 -11.51
C LEU A 141 -4.43 -2.09 -11.58
N GLY A 142 -3.72 -1.42 -10.67
CA GLY A 142 -2.28 -1.33 -10.65
C GLY A 142 -1.63 -2.16 -9.53
N PRO A 143 -0.28 -2.18 -9.49
CA PRO A 143 0.45 -2.69 -8.34
C PRO A 143 0.24 -1.79 -7.13
N TYR A 144 0.22 -2.39 -5.94
CA TYR A 144 0.34 -1.72 -4.66
C TYR A 144 1.80 -1.69 -4.20
N THR A 145 2.48 -2.82 -4.35
CA THR A 145 3.87 -3.00 -3.93
C THR A 145 4.69 -3.70 -5.01
N HIS A 146 5.99 -3.48 -4.99
CA HIS A 146 6.96 -4.20 -5.81
C HIS A 146 8.04 -4.79 -4.92
N THR A 147 8.52 -5.98 -5.27
CA THR A 147 9.67 -6.60 -4.61
C THR A 147 10.86 -6.56 -5.55
N GLY A 148 12.00 -6.04 -5.11
CA GLY A 148 13.18 -5.93 -5.95
C GLY A 148 14.22 -4.95 -5.44
N VAL A 149 14.90 -4.31 -6.39
CA VAL A 149 15.91 -3.29 -6.12
C VAL A 149 15.52 -2.00 -6.85
N ARG A 150 15.54 -0.88 -6.13
CA ARG A 150 15.25 0.46 -6.67
C ARG A 150 16.37 1.41 -6.28
N LEU A 151 16.73 2.27 -7.22
CA LEU A 151 17.62 3.42 -7.06
C LEU A 151 16.76 4.68 -7.02
N HIS A 152 17.12 5.60 -6.14
CA HIS A 152 16.60 6.97 -6.12
C HIS A 152 17.78 7.93 -6.26
N TYR A 153 17.74 8.76 -7.29
CA TYR A 153 18.73 9.79 -7.56
C TYR A 153 18.09 11.18 -7.50
N ALA A 154 18.59 12.02 -6.60
CA ALA A 154 18.13 13.38 -6.37
C ALA A 154 19.31 14.37 -6.43
N PRO A 155 19.76 14.77 -7.64
CA PRO A 155 20.92 15.66 -7.81
C PRO A 155 20.69 17.10 -7.35
N ASN A 156 19.43 17.48 -7.09
CA ASN A 156 19.03 18.81 -6.64
C ASN A 156 17.67 18.73 -5.95
N ALA A 157 17.20 19.85 -5.38
CA ALA A 157 15.96 19.90 -4.61
C ALA A 157 14.65 19.69 -5.42
N THR A 158 14.71 19.70 -6.75
CA THR A 158 13.52 19.67 -7.63
C THR A 158 13.41 18.43 -8.51
N THR A 159 14.50 17.67 -8.65
CA THR A 159 14.56 16.51 -9.55
C THR A 159 14.72 15.23 -8.76
N ASN A 160 13.82 14.28 -9.01
CA ASN A 160 13.92 12.93 -8.48
C ASN A 160 13.81 11.94 -9.64
N LEU A 161 14.79 11.05 -9.76
CA LEU A 161 14.80 9.95 -10.73
C LEU A 161 14.77 8.63 -9.97
N TYR A 162 13.89 7.73 -10.41
CA TYR A 162 13.81 6.37 -9.87
C TYR A 162 14.07 5.36 -10.98
N LEU A 163 14.91 4.37 -10.71
CA LEU A 163 15.19 3.26 -11.63
C LEU A 163 15.25 1.97 -10.82
N GLY A 164 14.68 0.88 -11.31
CA GLY A 164 14.73 -0.37 -10.57
C GLY A 164 14.43 -1.60 -11.41
N VAL A 165 14.67 -2.75 -10.81
CA VAL A 165 14.30 -4.06 -11.34
C VAL A 165 13.41 -4.74 -10.31
N ASN A 166 12.22 -5.15 -10.73
CA ASN A 166 11.21 -5.76 -9.87
C ASN A 166 11.10 -7.25 -10.18
N ASN A 167 11.19 -8.08 -9.14
CA ASN A 167 10.82 -9.49 -9.15
C ASN A 167 9.34 -9.65 -8.73
N GLY A 168 8.44 -9.07 -9.51
CA GLY A 168 7.00 -9.14 -9.26
C GLY A 168 6.42 -7.99 -8.44
N TRP A 169 5.12 -8.11 -8.16
CA TRP A 169 4.28 -7.13 -7.49
C TRP A 169 3.24 -7.83 -6.61
N ASN A 170 2.71 -7.16 -5.59
CA ASN A 170 1.64 -7.65 -4.70
C ASN A 170 1.82 -9.12 -4.26
N SER A 171 3.05 -9.56 -4.01
CA SER A 171 3.39 -10.94 -3.67
C SER A 171 3.81 -11.02 -2.21
N ASN A 172 3.24 -11.95 -1.45
CA ASN A 172 3.84 -12.33 -0.18
C ASN A 172 5.18 -13.00 -0.47
N PHE A 173 6.21 -12.65 0.31
CA PHE A 173 7.53 -13.30 0.32
C PHE A 173 7.42 -14.81 0.61
#